data_AF-A0A811RNE9-F1
#
_entry.id   AF-A0A811RNE9-F1
#
_cell.length_a   1.000
_cell.length_b   1.000
_cell.length_c   1.000
_cell.angle_alpha   90.00
_cell.angle_beta   90.00
_cell.angle_gamma   90.00
#
_symmetry.space_group_name_H-M   'P 1'
#
loop_
_entity.id
_entity.type
_entity.pdbx_description
1 polymer ?
#
loop_
_entity_poly.entity_id
_entity_poly.type
_entity_poly.pdbx_seq_one_letter_code
_entity_poly.pdbx_strand_id
1 'polypeptide(L)' 'MVISLVNWQNATQQEQFTARLGTLMGKVTERAAYASLWMFAVSLATVTPFVNIYSKAQCTRGLSGDDCNR' A
#
# COMPACT_ATOMS: atom_id res chain seq x y z
N MET A 1 -18.67 11.48 1.20
CA MET A 1 -18.83 10.15 1.81
C MET A 1 -17.86 9.21 1.13
N VAL A 2 -16.99 8.53 1.87
CA VAL A 2 -16.09 7.49 1.34
C VAL A 2 -16.65 6.15 1.81
N ILE A 3 -17.05 5.26 0.88
CA ILE A 3 -17.49 3.90 1.20
C ILE A 3 -16.26 3.00 1.12
N SER A 4 -15.94 2.30 2.20
CA SER A 4 -14.80 1.39 2.28
C SER A 4 -15.26 -0.06 2.40
N LEU A 5 -14.71 -0.93 1.57
CA LEU A 5 -14.87 -2.38 1.67
C LEU A 5 -13.75 -2.93 2.56
N VAL A 6 -14.09 -3.65 3.62
CA VAL A 6 -13.13 -4.22 4.58
C VAL A 6 -13.34 -5.71 4.76
N ASN A 7 -12.25 -6.43 5.06
CA ASN A 7 -12.30 -7.82 5.48
C ASN A 7 -12.42 -7.88 7.02
N TRP A 8 -13.38 -8.65 7.53
CA TRP A 8 -13.61 -8.83 8.97
C TRP A 8 -12.79 -9.98 9.58
N GLN A 9 -12.07 -10.75 8.77
CA GLN A 9 -11.23 -11.85 9.24
C GLN A 9 -9.87 -11.34 9.73
N ASN A 10 -9.39 -11.90 10.85
CA ASN A 10 -8.04 -11.65 11.34
C ASN A 10 -6.98 -12.41 10.54
N ALA A 11 -5.78 -11.82 10.42
CA ALA A 11 -4.63 -12.50 9.86
C ALA A 11 -4.02 -13.48 10.89
N THR A 12 -3.65 -14.68 10.45
CA THR A 12 -3.12 -15.76 11.31
C THR A 12 -1.81 -15.37 12.03
N GLN A 13 -1.05 -14.41 11.50
CA GLN A 13 0.17 -13.84 12.10
C GLN A 13 0.05 -12.31 12.12
N GLN A 14 -0.88 -11.82 12.94
CA GLN A 14 -1.31 -10.42 12.94
C GLN A 14 -0.17 -9.41 13.10
N GLU A 15 0.78 -9.67 14.00
CA GLU A 15 1.91 -8.75 14.24
C GLU A 15 2.82 -8.62 13.00
N GLN A 16 3.26 -9.76 12.46
CA GLN A 16 4.11 -9.78 11.25
C GLN A 16 3.37 -9.20 10.04
N PHE A 17 2.09 -9.53 9.88
CA PHE A 17 1.25 -8.99 8.82
C PHE A 17 1.16 -7.47 8.93
N THR A 18 0.88 -6.94 10.11
CA THR A 18 0.77 -5.49 10.36
C THR A 18 2.08 -4.76 10.09
N ALA A 19 3.21 -5.30 10.58
CA ALA A 19 4.53 -4.72 10.35
C ALA A 19 4.90 -4.69 8.86
N ARG A 20 4.66 -5.80 8.14
CA ARG A 20 4.89 -5.89 6.69
C ARG A 20 3.96 -4.97 5.92
N LEU A 21 2.69 -4.89 6.30
CA LEU A 21 1.70 -4.02 5.66
C LEU A 21 2.11 -2.55 5.79
N GLY A 22 2.46 -2.07 6.98
CA GLY A 22 2.86 -0.68 7.18
C GLY A 22 4.08 -0.29 6.35
N THR A 23 5.10 -1.16 6.33
CA THR A 23 6.28 -0.98 5.49
C THR A 23 5.93 -0.98 4.00
N LEU A 24 5.03 -1.86 3.57
CA LEU A 24 4.62 -2.00 2.18
C LEU A 24 3.81 -0.79 1.70
N MET A 25 2.91 -0.27 2.55
CA MET A 25 2.13 0.94 2.28
C MET A 25 3.03 2.16 2.08
N GLY A 26 4.01 2.38 2.96
CA GLY A 26 4.97 3.47 2.79
C GLY A 26 5.72 3.38 1.45
N LYS A 27 6.24 2.18 1.12
CA LYS A 27 6.96 1.95 -0.14
C LYS A 27 6.11 2.16 -1.39
N VAL A 28 4.86 1.70 -1.38
CA VAL A 28 4.00 1.83 -2.58
C VAL A 28 3.57 3.28 -2.76
N THR A 29 3.32 4.03 -1.68
CA THR A 29 3.02 5.47 -1.74
C THR A 29 4.22 6.27 -2.25
N GLU A 30 5.42 6.03 -1.72
CA GLU A 30 6.64 6.70 -2.17
C GLU A 30 6.90 6.46 -3.67
N ARG A 31 6.72 5.21 -4.12
CA ARG A 31 6.85 4.85 -5.54
C ARG A 31 5.78 5.52 -6.40
N ALA A 32 4.55 5.60 -5.92
CA ALA A 32 3.50 6.30 -6.64
C ALA A 32 3.82 7.79 -6.75
N ALA A 33 4.35 8.42 -5.70
CA ALA A 33 4.65 9.85 -5.67
C ALA A 33 5.85 10.24 -6.55
N TYR A 34 6.95 9.52 -6.44
CA TYR A 34 8.23 9.98 -6.98
C TYR A 34 8.78 9.14 -8.13
N ALA A 35 8.43 7.85 -8.17
CA ALA A 35 9.01 6.91 -9.15
C ALA A 35 8.06 6.58 -10.32
N SER A 36 6.83 7.10 -10.32
CA SER A 36 5.81 6.77 -11.31
C SER A 36 5.33 8.00 -12.06
N LEU A 37 5.55 8.02 -13.39
CA LEU A 37 5.03 9.06 -14.27
C LEU A 37 3.49 9.15 -14.25
N TRP A 38 2.83 8.04 -13.88
CA TRP A 38 1.37 7.95 -13.83
C TRP A 38 0.81 8.13 -12.43
N MET A 39 1.66 8.46 -11.46
CA MET A 39 1.34 8.57 -10.05
C MET A 39 0.64 7.34 -9.47
N PHE A 40 1.08 6.17 -9.90
CA PHE A 40 0.50 4.87 -9.56
C PHE A 40 1.61 3.84 -9.33
N ALA A 41 1.46 3.01 -8.30
CA ALA A 41 2.38 1.92 -8.04
C ALA A 41 1.65 0.71 -7.46
N VAL A 42 2.24 -0.47 -7.68
CA VAL A 42 1.85 -1.74 -7.07
C VAL A 42 3.06 -2.32 -6.36
N SER A 43 2.87 -2.97 -5.22
CA SER A 43 3.94 -3.65 -4.51
C SER A 43 3.44 -4.89 -3.77
N LEU A 44 4.35 -5.82 -3.53
CA LEU A 44 4.11 -7.09 -2.85
C LEU A 44 5.04 -7.22 -1.63
N ALA A 45 4.52 -7.81 -0.56
CA ALA A 45 5.34 -8.34 0.53
C ALA A 45 4.90 -9.77 0.88
N THR A 46 5.87 -10.67 1.00
CA THR A 46 5.65 -12.01 1.53
C THR A 46 5.65 -11.96 3.07
N VAL A 47 4.59 -12.46 3.68
CA VAL A 47 4.48 -12.61 5.15
C VAL A 47 4.89 -14.03 5.54
N THR A 48 4.37 -15.01 4.82
CA THR A 48 4.68 -16.44 4.97
C THR A 48 4.79 -17.08 3.59
N PRO A 49 5.28 -18.32 3.45
CA PRO A 49 5.31 -19.00 2.15
C PRO A 49 3.96 -19.10 1.43
N PHE A 50 2.85 -18.97 2.17
CA PHE A 50 1.49 -19.10 1.64
C PHE A 50 0.70 -17.78 1.66
N VAL A 51 1.23 -16.74 2.29
CA VAL A 51 0.53 -15.47 2.49
C VAL A 51 1.35 -14.31 1.96
N ASN A 52 0.81 -13.65 0.94
CA ASN A 52 1.35 -12.43 0.35
C ASN A 52 0.38 -11.26 0.55
N ILE A 53 0.93 -10.08 0.77
CA ILE A 53 0.21 -8.81 0.78
C ILE A 53 0.45 -8.15 -0.57
N TYR A 54 -0.64 -7.78 -1.24
CA TYR A 54 -0.62 -6.99 -2.46
C TYR A 54 -1.15 -5.59 -2.15
N SER A 55 -0.46 -4.58 -2.66
CA SER A 55 -0.75 -3.18 -2.39
C SER A 55 -0.79 -2.37 -3.68
N LYS A 56 -1.67 -1.36 -3.70
CA LYS A 56 -1.79 -0.39 -4.77
C LYS A 56 -1.89 1.00 -4.15
N ALA A 57 -1.08 1.94 -4.64
CA ALA A 57 -1.27 3.36 -4.40
C ALA A 57 -1.54 4.07 -5.73
N GLN A 58 -2.44 5.03 -5.71
CA GLN A 58 -2.78 5.85 -6.86
C GLN A 58 -3.11 7.26 -6.38
N CYS A 59 -2.35 8.23 -6.87
CA CYS A 59 -2.58 9.65 -6.59
C CYS A 59 -3.25 10.33 -7.78
N THR A 60 -3.87 11.48 -7.49
CA THR A 60 -4.39 12.38 -8.52
C THR A 60 -3.23 13.03 -9.26
N ARG A 61 -3.25 12.99 -10.61
CA ARG A 61 -2.14 13.45 -11.47
C ARG A 61 -1.73 14.92 -11.34
N GLY A 62 -2.52 15.74 -10.66
CA GLY A 62 -2.23 17.17 -10.45
C GLY A 62 -1.58 17.49 -9.09
N LEU A 63 -1.36 16.49 -8.24
CA LEU A 63 -0.71 16.70 -6.94
C LEU A 63 0.81 16.75 -7.09
N SER A 64 1.46 17.47 -6.18
CA SER A 64 2.91 17.35 -6.02
C SER A 64 3.28 15.95 -5.49
N GLY A 65 4.53 15.53 -5.67
CA GLY A 65 5.02 14.28 -5.08
C GLY A 65 4.87 14.27 -3.56
N ASP A 66 5.19 15.39 -2.89
CA ASP A 66 5.04 15.54 -1.44
C ASP A 66 3.59 15.42 -0.98
N ASP A 67 2.64 16.03 -1.70
CA ASP A 67 1.20 15.92 -1.38
C ASP A 67 0.67 14.49 -1.60
N CYS A 68 1.25 13.77 -2.57
CA CYS A 68 0.94 12.36 -2.82
C CYS A 68 1.55 11.43 -1.75
N ASN A 69 2.69 11.78 -1.17
CA ASN A 69 3.43 10.97 -0.19
C ASN A 69 3.19 11.34 1.29
N ARG A 70 2.07 11.99 1.57
CA ARG A 70 1.76 12.51 2.89
C ARG A 70 1.18 11.46 3.85
#